data_AF-W1VIQ9-F1
#
_entry.id   AF-W1VIQ9-F1
#
_cell.length_a   1.000
_cell.length_b   1.000
_cell.length_c   1.000
_cell.angle_alpha   90.00
_cell.angle_beta   90.00
_cell.angle_gamma   90.00
#
_symmetry.space_group_name_H-M   'P 1'
#
loop_
_entity.id
_entity.type
_entity.pdbx_description
1 polymer ?
#
loop_
_entity_poly.entity_id
_entity_poly.type
_entity_poly.pdbx_seq_one_letter_code
_entity_poly.pdbx_strand_id
1 'polypeptide(L)'
;QFGSPLATVRHATRLRRERKLATSTLAFVTGLDWCPPQALTLLVRDVVVLVNTTDQAVALPEHASVLLSSQQLDQKDGLLQVPPTTTTWLDAATVR
;
A
#
# COMPACT_ATOMS: atom_id res chain seq x y z
N GLN A 1 16.58 -2.07 6.11
CA GLN A 1 16.49 -3.52 6.43
C GLN A 1 15.03 -3.85 6.60
N PHE A 2 14.46 -4.72 5.77
CA PHE A 2 13.09 -5.18 5.97
C PHE A 2 13.00 -5.88 7.31
N GLY A 3 11.99 -5.52 8.08
CA GLY A 3 11.77 -6.14 9.37
C GLY A 3 11.37 -7.60 9.19
N SER A 4 11.68 -8.44 10.18
CA SER A 4 11.00 -9.74 10.30
C SER A 4 9.48 -9.56 10.24
N PRO A 5 8.68 -10.60 9.91
CA PRO A 5 7.22 -10.50 9.91
C PRO A 5 6.66 -9.85 11.19
N LEU A 6 7.26 -10.14 12.35
CA LEU A 6 6.93 -9.51 13.62
C LEU A 6 7.17 -7.99 13.62
N ALA A 7 8.30 -7.52 13.09
CA ALA A 7 8.60 -6.09 13.00
C ALA A 7 7.63 -5.38 12.05
N THR A 8 7.25 -6.02 10.94
CA THR A 8 6.23 -5.53 10.00
C THR A 8 4.87 -5.39 10.69
N VAL A 9 4.41 -6.43 11.39
CA VAL A 9 3.12 -6.42 12.13
C VAL A 9 3.13 -5.36 13.24
N ARG A 10 4.25 -5.22 13.96
CA ARG A 10 4.41 -4.19 15.00
C ARG A 10 4.34 -2.77 14.43
N HIS A 11 4.98 -2.52 13.28
CA HIS A 11 4.91 -1.23 12.59
C HIS A 11 3.49 -0.96 12.07
N ALA A 12 2.84 -1.95 11.47
CA ALA A 12 1.44 -1.85 11.02
C ALA A 12 0.46 -1.56 12.17
N THR A 13 0.64 -2.22 13.33
CA THR A 13 -0.18 -2.00 14.52
C THR A 13 0.02 -0.59 15.08
N ARG A 14 1.25 -0.09 15.06
CA ARG A 14 1.57 1.29 15.45
C ARG A 14 0.88 2.30 14.53
N LEU A 15 1.02 2.14 13.20
CA LEU A 15 0.37 3.00 12.21
C LEU A 15 -1.17 2.96 12.33
N ARG A 16 -1.75 1.77 12.52
CA ARG A 16 -3.20 1.59 12.73
C ARG A 16 -3.71 2.44 13.90
N ARG A 17 -2.94 2.53 14.98
CA ARG A 17 -3.27 3.37 16.16
C ARG A 17 -3.05 4.85 15.87
N GLU A 18 -1.88 5.23 15.37
CA GLU A 18 -1.50 6.62 15.11
C GLU A 18 -2.47 7.32 14.13
N ARG A 19 -2.90 6.61 13.08
CA ARG A 19 -3.84 7.12 12.08
C ARG A 19 -5.31 6.82 12.39
N LYS A 20 -5.63 6.25 13.56
CA LYS A 20 -7.00 5.90 13.98
C LYS A 20 -7.77 5.04 12.95
N LEU A 21 -7.07 4.11 12.29
CA LEU A 21 -7.65 3.30 11.21
C LEU A 21 -8.69 2.30 11.73
N ALA A 22 -8.60 1.90 13.00
CA ALA A 22 -9.45 0.85 13.57
C ALA A 22 -10.95 1.18 13.61
N THR A 23 -11.30 2.47 13.69
CA THR A 23 -12.68 2.96 13.77
C THR A 23 -13.04 3.84 12.58
N SER A 24 -12.21 3.83 11.53
CA SER A 24 -12.42 4.64 10.33
C SER A 24 -13.22 3.87 9.29
N THR A 25 -13.92 4.59 8.43
CA THR A 25 -14.60 4.00 7.27
C THR A 25 -13.59 3.35 6.34
N LEU A 26 -13.96 2.18 5.82
CA LEU A 26 -13.24 1.45 4.80
C LEU A 26 -14.06 1.43 3.51
N ALA A 27 -13.39 1.65 2.38
CA ALA A 27 -13.97 1.52 1.05
C ALA A 27 -13.10 0.62 0.17
N PHE A 28 -13.74 -0.12 -0.74
CA PHE A 28 -13.06 -0.77 -1.84
C PHE A 28 -12.81 0.27 -2.94
N VAL A 29 -11.59 0.32 -3.46
CA VAL A 29 -11.23 1.24 -4.54
C VAL A 29 -11.07 0.44 -5.83
N THR A 30 -11.72 0.91 -6.88
CA THR A 30 -11.65 0.33 -8.23
C THR A 30 -11.44 1.45 -9.24
N GLY A 31 -11.03 1.11 -10.48
CA GLY A 31 -10.87 2.09 -11.55
C GLY A 31 -9.66 3.02 -11.39
N LEU A 32 -8.62 2.60 -10.67
CA LEU A 32 -7.35 3.32 -10.63
C LEU A 32 -6.56 2.97 -11.89
N ASP A 33 -6.25 3.95 -12.73
CA ASP A 33 -5.59 3.75 -14.03
C ASP A 33 -4.24 3.00 -13.93
N TRP A 34 -3.55 3.14 -12.81
CA TRP A 34 -2.25 2.52 -12.54
C TRP A 34 -2.35 1.13 -11.88
N CYS A 35 -3.52 0.74 -11.36
CA CYS A 35 -3.68 -0.47 -10.58
C CYS A 35 -4.45 -1.54 -11.39
N PRO A 36 -3.90 -2.76 -11.53
CA PRO A 36 -4.63 -3.81 -12.24
C PRO A 36 -5.90 -4.20 -11.47
N PRO A 37 -7.03 -4.48 -12.16
CA PRO A 37 -8.29 -4.87 -11.52
C PRO A 37 -8.20 -6.10 -10.61
N GLN A 38 -7.20 -6.95 -10.83
CA GLN A 38 -6.95 -8.17 -10.09
C GLN A 38 -6.25 -7.92 -8.75
N ALA A 39 -5.64 -6.75 -8.54
CA ALA A 39 -5.09 -6.35 -7.25
C ALA A 39 -6.21 -5.84 -6.34
N LEU A 40 -6.09 -6.10 -5.04
CA LEU A 40 -7.03 -5.57 -4.06
C LEU A 40 -6.55 -4.21 -3.58
N THR A 41 -7.38 -3.18 -3.77
CA THR A 41 -7.13 -1.84 -3.23
C THR A 41 -8.24 -1.42 -2.28
N LEU A 42 -7.85 -0.94 -1.11
CA LEU A 42 -8.75 -0.43 -0.07
C LEU A 42 -8.35 1.00 0.28
N LEU A 43 -9.31 1.84 0.62
CA LEU A 43 -9.07 3.13 1.25
C LEU A 43 -9.63 3.08 2.67
N VAL A 44 -8.79 3.37 3.65
CA VAL A 44 -9.21 3.52 5.05
C VAL A 44 -8.72 4.87 5.53
N ARG A 45 -9.65 5.81 5.76
CA ARG A 45 -9.34 7.21 6.09
C ARG A 45 -8.42 7.85 5.02
N ASP A 46 -7.15 8.03 5.36
CA ASP A 46 -6.08 8.68 4.60
C ASP A 46 -5.00 7.67 4.16
N VAL A 47 -5.33 6.37 4.14
CA VAL A 47 -4.40 5.31 3.77
C VAL A 47 -4.99 4.45 2.65
N VAL A 48 -4.28 4.39 1.53
CA VAL A 48 -4.54 3.40 0.48
C VAL A 48 -3.77 2.13 0.83
N VAL A 49 -4.47 1.00 0.94
CA VAL A 49 -3.86 -0.32 1.10
C VAL A 49 -3.94 -1.03 -0.25
N LEU A 50 -2.79 -1.33 -0.84
CA LEU A 50 -2.66 -2.14 -2.03
C LEU A 50 -2.15 -3.52 -1.64
N VAL A 51 -2.87 -4.57 -2.01
CA VAL A 51 -2.43 -5.97 -1.94
C VAL A 51 -2.25 -6.47 -3.36
N ASN A 52 -1.00 -6.68 -3.77
CA ASN A 52 -0.70 -7.25 -5.06
C ASN A 52 -0.92 -8.77 -5.05
N THR A 53 -2.14 -9.16 -5.43
CA THR A 53 -2.58 -10.54 -5.63
C THR A 53 -2.32 -11.06 -7.05
N THR A 54 -1.67 -10.27 -7.91
CA THR A 54 -1.35 -10.65 -9.29
C THR A 54 -0.01 -11.39 -9.36
N ASP A 55 0.30 -11.93 -10.53
CA ASP A 55 1.59 -12.55 -10.85
C ASP A 55 2.62 -11.56 -11.43
N GLN A 56 2.23 -10.29 -11.62
CA GLN A 56 3.08 -9.22 -12.13
C GLN A 56 3.35 -8.15 -11.07
N ALA A 57 4.41 -7.37 -11.25
CA ALA A 57 4.65 -6.21 -10.42
C ALA A 57 3.66 -5.08 -10.76
N VAL A 58 3.21 -4.33 -9.74
CA VAL A 58 2.35 -3.15 -9.90
C VAL A 58 3.19 -1.89 -9.72
N ALA A 59 3.23 -1.03 -10.74
CA ALA A 59 3.91 0.25 -10.67
C ALA A 59 3.07 1.25 -9.86
N LEU A 60 3.67 1.83 -8.82
CA LEU A 60 3.07 2.93 -8.09
C LEU A 60 3.22 4.25 -8.87
N PRO A 61 2.30 5.21 -8.69
CA PRO A 61 2.46 6.57 -9.21
C PRO A 61 3.77 7.23 -8.71
N GLU A 62 4.33 8.14 -9.51
CA GLU A 62 5.65 8.78 -9.28
C GLU A 62 5.82 9.42 -7.89
N HIS A 63 4.72 9.91 -7.30
CA HIS A 63 4.73 10.59 -6.01
C HIS A 63 4.05 9.79 -4.90
N ALA A 64 3.94 8.46 -5.04
CA ALA A 64 3.37 7.61 -4.01
C ALA A 64 4.22 7.62 -2.73
N SER A 65 3.61 7.98 -1.60
CA SER A 65 4.27 7.99 -0.30
C SER A 65 4.02 6.66 0.43
N VAL A 66 5.04 5.80 0.48
CA VAL A 66 4.94 4.47 1.12
C VAL A 66 5.12 4.59 2.65
N LEU A 67 4.11 4.15 3.39
CA LEU A 67 4.11 4.13 4.85
C LEU A 67 4.61 2.79 5.41
N LEU A 68 4.31 1.70 4.70
CA LEU A 68 4.59 0.32 5.06
C LEU A 68 4.64 -0.52 3.79
N SER A 69 5.54 -1.50 3.74
CA SER A 69 5.48 -2.60 2.78
C SER A 69 5.82 -3.91 3.48
N SER A 70 5.11 -4.99 3.13
CA SER A 70 5.37 -6.32 3.67
C SER A 70 6.63 -6.97 3.08
N GLN A 71 7.08 -6.51 1.92
CA GLN A 71 8.29 -6.96 1.23
C GLN A 71 9.07 -5.77 0.65
N GLN A 72 10.26 -6.05 0.12
CA GLN A 72 11.02 -5.05 -0.62
C GLN A 72 10.28 -4.60 -1.87
N LEU A 73 10.20 -3.28 -2.04
CA LEU A 73 9.75 -2.69 -3.29
C LEU A 73 10.95 -2.54 -4.21
N ASP A 74 10.74 -2.86 -5.48
CA ASP A 74 11.76 -2.66 -6.50
C ASP A 74 11.60 -1.27 -7.12
N GLN A 75 12.61 -0.83 -7.87
CA GLN A 75 12.55 0.40 -8.64
C GLN A 75 12.77 0.10 -10.11
N LYS A 76 11.88 0.58 -10.96
CA LYS A 76 11.95 0.41 -12.42
C LYS A 76 11.45 1.67 -13.10
N ASP A 77 12.24 2.21 -14.03
CA ASP A 77 11.92 3.43 -14.79
C ASP A 77 11.56 4.62 -13.88
N GLY A 78 12.25 4.73 -12.73
CA GLY A 78 12.00 5.78 -11.72
C GLY A 78 10.80 5.52 -10.80
N LEU A 79 9.96 4.53 -11.09
CA LEU A 79 8.76 4.20 -10.32
C LEU A 79 9.00 3.04 -9.36
N LEU A 80 8.38 3.12 -8.18
CA LEU A 80 8.34 2.01 -7.24
C LEU A 80 7.45 0.89 -7.77
N GLN A 81 7.93 -0.34 -7.66
CA GLN A 81 7.24 -1.55 -8.10
C GLN A 81 6.87 -2.37 -6.88
N VAL A 82 5.60 -2.76 -6.79
CA VAL A 82 5.08 -3.66 -5.76
C VAL A 82 5.12 -5.08 -6.31
N PRO A 83 6.02 -5.96 -5.84
CA PRO A 83 6.11 -7.32 -6.35
C PRO A 83 4.84 -8.13 -6.07
N PRO A 84 4.62 -9.25 -6.78
CA PRO A 84 3.60 -10.23 -6.40
C PRO A 84 3.64 -10.58 -4.92
N THR A 85 2.49 -10.90 -4.33
CA THR A 85 2.35 -11.29 -2.90
C THR A 85 2.79 -10.23 -1.89
N THR A 86 2.78 -8.95 -2.30
CA THR A 86 3.19 -7.82 -1.45
C THR A 86 2.00 -6.93 -1.10
N THR A 87 1.90 -6.57 0.19
CA THR A 87 0.99 -5.53 0.66
C THR A 87 1.76 -4.26 0.95
N THR A 88 1.32 -3.13 0.41
CA THR A 88 1.86 -1.81 0.75
C THR A 88 0.76 -0.85 1.17
N TRP A 89 1.08 0.02 2.14
CA TRP A 89 0.22 1.11 2.56
C TRP A 89 0.81 2.41 2.07
N LEU A 90 -0.02 3.21 1.41
CA LEU A 90 0.33 4.50 0.85
C LEU A 90 -0.43 5.59 1.59
N ASP A 91 0.21 6.74 1.77
CA ASP A 91 -0.52 7.95 2.16
C ASP A 91 -1.47 8.34 1.02
N ALA A 92 -2.77 8.44 1.31
CA ALA A 92 -3.77 8.92 0.37
C ALA A 92 -3.71 10.45 0.37
N ALA A 93 -2.71 11.00 -0.33
CA ALA A 93 -2.59 12.45 -0.48
C ALA A 93 -3.91 13.00 -1.03
N THR A 94 -4.53 13.92 -0.27
CA THR A 94 -5.76 14.57 -0.73
C THR A 94 -5.39 15.51 -1.87
N VAL A 95 -5.95 15.29 -3.06
CA VAL A 95 -5.94 16.32 -4.10
C VAL A 95 -6.75 17.50 -3.54
N ARG A 96 -6.07 18.63 -3.32
CA ARG A 96 -6.72 19.89 -2.94
C ARG A 96 -7.15 20.65 -4.18
#